data_AF-A0A959X5B6-F1
#
_entry.id   AF-A0A959X5B6-F1
#
_cell.length_a   1.000
_cell.length_b   1.000
_cell.length_c   1.000
_cell.angle_alpha   90.00
_cell.angle_beta   90.00
_cell.angle_gamma   90.00
#
_symmetry.space_group_name_H-M   'P 1'
#
loop_
_entity.id
_entity.type
_entity.pdbx_description
1 polymer ?
#
loop_
_entity_poly.entity_id
_entity_poly.type
_entity_poly.pdbx_seq_one_letter_code
_entity_poly.pdbx_strand_id
1 'polypeptide(L)'
;MRKVIVDGNEAAADVAYRVSELCSIYPITPSSTMAELADEWAAHRRANVWGQVPTVIEMQSEGGAAGAMHGALQGGALSTTFTASQGLLLMIPNMY
;
A
#
# COMPACT_ATOMS: atom_id res chain seq x y z
N MET A 1 15.67 -19.81 -3.68
CA MET A 1 14.31 -19.30 -3.91
C MET A 1 13.32 -20.10 -3.07
N ARG A 2 12.45 -19.43 -2.30
CA ARG A 2 11.36 -20.09 -1.56
C ARG A 2 10.16 -20.23 -2.52
N LYS A 3 9.61 -21.43 -2.65
CA LYS A 3 8.34 -21.66 -3.38
C LYS A 3 7.19 -21.58 -2.38
N VAL A 4 6.15 -20.84 -2.73
CA VAL A 4 4.92 -20.67 -1.96
C VAL A 4 3.73 -20.75 -2.90
N ILE A 5 2.57 -21.14 -2.40
CA ILE A 5 1.30 -21.09 -3.13
C ILE A 5 0.53 -19.91 -2.55
N VAL A 6 0.34 -18.87 -3.36
CA VAL A 6 -0.32 -17.62 -3.00
C VAL A 6 -1.11 -17.12 -4.21
N ASP A 7 -2.09 -16.25 -3.99
CA ASP A 7 -2.76 -15.55 -5.09
C ASP A 7 -1.97 -14.32 -5.56
N GLY A 8 -2.50 -13.62 -6.56
CA GLY A 8 -1.85 -12.43 -7.12
C GLY A 8 -1.84 -11.22 -6.18
N ASN A 9 -2.86 -11.07 -5.34
CA ASN A 9 -2.95 -9.96 -4.38
C ASN A 9 -1.89 -10.14 -3.28
N GLU A 10 -1.80 -11.33 -2.69
CA GLU A 10 -0.79 -11.63 -1.68
C GLU A 10 0.63 -11.50 -2.25
N ALA A 11 0.86 -11.97 -3.48
CA ALA A 11 2.16 -11.83 -4.14
C ALA A 11 2.54 -10.35 -4.38
N ALA A 12 1.60 -9.53 -4.84
CA ALA A 12 1.83 -8.10 -5.07
C ALA A 12 2.05 -7.35 -3.76
N ALA A 13 1.21 -7.61 -2.76
CA ALA A 13 1.34 -7.01 -1.43
C ALA A 13 2.67 -7.37 -0.78
N ASP A 14 3.15 -8.62 -0.86
CA ASP A 14 4.41 -9.06 -0.24
C ASP A 14 5.59 -8.21 -0.73
N VAL A 15 5.67 -7.99 -2.04
CA VAL A 15 6.73 -7.17 -2.63
C VAL A 15 6.54 -5.72 -2.24
N ALA A 16 5.35 -5.15 -2.44
CA ALA A 16 5.05 -3.74 -2.19
C ALA A 16 5.32 -3.35 -0.72
N TYR A 17 4.85 -4.15 0.23
CA TYR A 17 5.05 -3.95 1.66
C TYR A 17 6.53 -3.94 2.03
N ARG A 18 7.29 -4.91 1.49
CA ARG A 18 8.71 -5.06 1.80
C ARG A 18 9.57 -3.93 1.25
N VAL A 19 9.11 -3.21 0.23
CA VAL A 19 9.83 -2.08 -0.40
C VAL A 19 9.15 -0.74 -0.15
N SER A 20 8.31 -0.64 0.88
CA SER A 20 7.68 0.62 1.28
C SER A 20 7.97 0.95 2.74
N GLU A 21 8.05 2.23 3.04
CA GLU A 21 8.08 2.80 4.39
C GLU A 21 6.68 3.29 4.80
N LEU A 22 5.84 3.67 3.84
CA LEU A 22 4.45 4.11 4.05
C LEU A 22 3.49 3.45 3.05
N CYS A 23 2.33 3.01 3.54
CA CYS A 23 1.21 2.51 2.74
C CYS A 23 -0.04 3.35 3.06
N SER A 24 -0.42 4.26 2.18
CA SER A 24 -1.71 4.96 2.30
C SER A 24 -2.78 4.17 1.55
N ILE A 25 -3.83 3.75 2.23
CA ILE A 25 -4.78 2.77 1.71
C ILE A 25 -6.22 3.26 1.77
N TYR A 26 -7.06 2.68 0.91
CA TYR A 26 -8.51 2.76 0.97
C TYR A 26 -9.11 1.51 0.31
N PRO A 27 -10.11 0.85 0.94
CA PRO A 27 -10.61 -0.43 0.44
C PRO A 27 -11.48 -0.27 -0.81
N ILE A 28 -11.11 -0.98 -1.89
CA ILE A 28 -11.93 -1.15 -3.09
C ILE A 28 -11.68 -2.52 -3.73
N THR A 29 -12.75 -3.26 -4.02
CA THR A 29 -12.68 -4.57 -4.71
C THR A 29 -12.16 -4.39 -6.15
N PRO A 30 -11.24 -5.26 -6.64
CA PRO A 30 -10.67 -6.46 -6.01
C PRO A 30 -9.33 -6.24 -5.28
N SER A 31 -8.89 -4.99 -5.11
CA SER A 31 -7.59 -4.65 -4.50
C SER A 31 -7.57 -4.63 -2.97
N SER A 32 -8.72 -4.69 -2.30
CA SER A 32 -8.82 -4.58 -0.82
C SER A 32 -7.92 -5.56 -0.08
N THR A 33 -7.78 -6.80 -0.56
CA THR A 33 -6.93 -7.82 0.07
C THR A 33 -5.47 -7.36 0.21
N MET A 34 -4.93 -6.58 -0.74
CA MET A 34 -3.56 -6.07 -0.63
C MET A 34 -3.40 -5.08 0.53
N ALA A 35 -4.41 -4.21 0.72
CA ALA A 35 -4.43 -3.24 1.81
C ALA A 35 -4.61 -3.93 3.17
N GLU A 36 -5.52 -4.90 3.26
CA GLU A 36 -5.76 -5.71 4.46
C GLU A 36 -4.50 -6.47 4.89
N LEU A 37 -3.80 -7.11 3.94
CA LEU A 37 -2.55 -7.82 4.21
C LEU A 37 -1.43 -6.87 4.69
N ALA A 38 -1.32 -5.68 4.09
CA ALA A 38 -0.35 -4.69 4.53
C ALA A 38 -0.61 -4.23 5.97
N ASP A 39 -1.87 -3.94 6.32
CA ASP A 39 -2.26 -3.56 7.68
C ASP A 39 -2.02 -4.70 8.68
N GLU A 40 -2.42 -5.93 8.33
CA GLU A 40 -2.20 -7.12 9.15
C GLU A 40 -0.70 -7.35 9.41
N TRP A 41 0.14 -7.27 8.37
CA TRP A 41 1.58 -7.46 8.53
C TRP A 41 2.22 -6.36 9.37
N ALA A 42 1.76 -5.11 9.25
CA ALA A 42 2.20 -4.02 10.10
C ALA A 42 1.80 -4.22 11.57
N ALA A 43 0.57 -4.66 11.83
CA ALA A 43 0.09 -5.02 13.16
C ALA A 43 0.93 -6.15 13.79
N HIS A 44 1.36 -7.12 12.98
CA HIS A 44 2.28 -8.20 13.38
C HIS A 44 3.76 -7.78 13.43
N ARG A 45 4.08 -6.48 13.31
CA ARG A 45 5.45 -5.94 13.35
C ARG A 45 6.37 -6.57 12.29
N ARG A 46 5.84 -6.96 11.14
CA ARG A 46 6.64 -7.48 10.04
C ARG A 46 7.53 -6.36 9.49
N ALA A 47 8.85 -6.58 9.47
CA ALA A 47 9.77 -5.59 8.94
C ALA A 47 9.85 -5.63 7.40
N ASN A 48 10.06 -4.46 6.79
CA ASN A 48 10.44 -4.28 5.40
C ASN A 48 11.95 -4.55 5.18
N VAL A 49 12.45 -4.34 3.97
CA VAL A 49 13.88 -4.61 3.65
C VAL A 49 14.86 -3.67 4.35
N TRP A 50 14.39 -2.56 4.92
CA TRP A 50 15.20 -1.62 5.72
C TRP A 50 15.15 -1.92 7.22
N GLY A 51 14.46 -2.99 7.63
CA GLY A 51 14.33 -3.37 9.04
C GLY A 51 13.31 -2.54 9.81
N GLN A 52 12.45 -1.79 9.13
CA GLN A 52 11.40 -0.97 9.73
C GLN A 52 10.02 -1.58 9.47
N VAL A 53 9.05 -1.32 10.33
CA VAL A 53 7.65 -1.69 10.07
C VAL A 53 7.03 -0.56 9.25
N PRO A 54 6.54 -0.80 8.02
CA PRO A 54 5.83 0.20 7.24
C PRO A 54 4.69 0.83 8.02
N THR A 55 4.52 2.13 7.88
CA THR A 55 3.36 2.84 8.45
C THR A 55 2.18 2.65 7.51
N VAL A 56 1.10 2.02 7.96
CA VAL A 56 -0.13 1.81 7.19
C VAL A 56 -1.20 2.77 7.70
N ILE A 57 -1.83 3.52 6.81
CA ILE A 57 -2.84 4.52 7.16
C ILE A 57 -4.02 4.41 6.20
N GLU A 58 -5.21 4.12 6.73
CA GLU A 58 -6.45 4.18 5.97
C GLU A 58 -6.95 5.62 5.87
N MET A 59 -7.18 6.08 4.64
CA MET A 59 -7.68 7.43 4.36
C MET A 59 -9.20 7.44 4.20
N GLN A 60 -9.79 8.61 4.00
CA GLN A 60 -11.25 8.74 3.81
C GLN A 60 -11.73 8.38 2.39
N SER A 61 -10.82 8.36 1.41
CA SER A 61 -11.08 7.98 0.01
C SER A 61 -9.76 7.71 -0.72
N GLU A 62 -9.81 7.13 -1.92
CA GLU A 62 -8.64 6.93 -2.77
C GLU A 62 -7.95 8.24 -3.17
N GLY A 63 -8.73 9.32 -3.35
CA GLY A 63 -8.16 10.65 -3.55
C GLY A 63 -7.36 11.14 -2.34
N GLY A 64 -7.83 10.83 -1.13
CA GLY A 64 -7.09 11.06 0.12
C GLY A 64 -5.82 10.20 0.22
N ALA A 65 -5.91 8.92 -0.14
CA ALA A 65 -4.77 8.00 -0.19
C ALA A 65 -3.68 8.48 -1.16
N ALA A 66 -4.07 8.96 -2.35
CA ALA A 66 -3.14 9.52 -3.32
C ALA A 66 -2.48 10.81 -2.81
N GLY A 67 -3.24 11.72 -2.18
CA GLY A 67 -2.68 12.93 -1.59
C GLY A 67 -1.70 12.65 -0.45
N ALA A 68 -2.03 11.70 0.43
CA ALA A 68 -1.12 11.25 1.49
C ALA A 68 0.16 10.63 0.91
N MET A 69 0.03 9.78 -0.13
CA MET A 69 1.18 9.20 -0.83
C MET A 69 2.05 10.27 -1.48
N HIS A 70 1.44 11.26 -2.15
CA HIS A 70 2.14 12.37 -2.77
C HIS A 70 2.96 13.16 -1.74
N GLY A 71 2.37 13.51 -0.59
CA GLY A 71 3.08 14.19 0.49
C GLY A 71 4.20 13.35 1.10
N ALA A 72 3.99 12.04 1.29
CA ALA A 72 5.02 11.13 1.80
C ALA A 72 6.22 11.02 0.86
N LEU A 73 5.96 10.91 -0.45
CA LEU A 73 7.01 10.90 -1.48
C LEU A 73 7.77 12.23 -1.53
N GLN A 74 7.08 13.37 -1.44
CA GLN A 74 7.74 14.68 -1.32
C GLN A 74 8.62 14.79 -0.07
N GLY A 75 8.19 14.16 1.03
CA GLY A 75 8.95 14.04 2.27
C GLY A 75 10.12 13.04 2.22
N GLY A 76 10.29 12.31 1.11
CA GLY A 76 11.39 11.37 0.90
C GLY A 76 11.14 9.93 1.36
N ALA A 77 9.91 9.58 1.74
CA ALA A 77 9.55 8.23 2.16
C ALA A 77 9.09 7.37 0.97
N LEU A 78 9.66 6.18 0.81
CA LEU A 78 9.22 5.22 -0.19
C LEU A 78 7.80 4.76 0.14
N SER A 79 6.86 5.06 -0.75
CA SER A 79 5.43 4.94 -0.45
C SER A 79 4.70 4.11 -1.50
N THR A 80 3.64 3.44 -1.07
CA THR A 80 2.76 2.66 -1.97
C THR A 80 1.29 2.84 -1.61
N THR A 81 0.42 2.44 -2.54
CA THR A 81 -1.03 2.37 -2.38
C THR A 81 -1.58 1.24 -3.24
N PHE A 82 -2.79 0.76 -2.92
CA PHE A 82 -3.48 -0.28 -3.67
C PHE A 82 -4.86 0.23 -4.06
N THR A 83 -5.18 0.19 -5.36
CA THR A 83 -6.46 0.69 -5.86
C THR A 83 -6.84 0.00 -7.17
N ALA A 84 -8.09 0.19 -7.60
CA ALA A 84 -8.61 -0.31 -8.86
C ALA A 84 -9.79 0.55 -9.34
N SER A 85 -10.13 0.43 -10.64
CA SER A 85 -11.38 0.95 -11.21
C SER A 85 -11.66 2.42 -10.84
N GLN A 86 -12.76 2.71 -10.15
CA GLN A 86 -13.16 4.06 -9.77
C GLN A 86 -12.19 4.70 -8.77
N GLY A 87 -11.58 3.90 -7.89
CA GLY A 87 -10.59 4.40 -6.96
C GLY A 87 -9.39 4.99 -7.67
N LEU A 88 -8.93 4.34 -8.76
CA LEU A 88 -7.83 4.85 -9.57
C LEU A 88 -8.17 6.20 -10.22
N LEU A 89 -9.42 6.40 -10.64
CA LEU A 89 -9.85 7.68 -11.23
C LEU A 89 -9.73 8.84 -10.23
N LEU A 90 -9.99 8.59 -8.94
CA LEU A 90 -9.85 9.60 -7.89
C LEU A 90 -8.39 9.94 -7.57
N MET A 91 -7.44 9.08 -7.96
CA MET A 91 -6.01 9.32 -7.76
C MET A 91 -5.38 10.17 -8.87
N ILE A 92 -5.99 10.22 -10.07
CA ILE A 92 -5.43 10.90 -11.26
C ILE A 92 -4.93 12.33 -10.96
N PRO A 93 -5.67 13.20 -10.23
CA PRO A 93 -5.19 14.55 -9.96
C PRO A 93 -3.86 14.63 -9.19
N ASN A 94 -3.56 13.64 -8.33
CA ASN A 94 -2.30 13.57 -7.57
C ASN A 94 -1.18 12.85 -8.31
N MET A 95 -1.49 12.15 -9.41
CA MET A 95 -0.51 11.48 -10.26
C MET A 95 0.25 12.45 -11.18
N TYR A 96 -0.27 13.67 -11.34
CA TYR A 96 0.36 14.78 -12.05
C TYR A 96 0.85 15.84 -11.07
#